data_AF-A0A2E7JY26-F1
#
_entry.id   AF-A0A2E7JY26-F1
#
_cell.length_a   1.000
_cell.length_b   1.000
_cell.length_c   1.000
_cell.angle_alpha   90.00
_cell.angle_beta   90.00
_cell.angle_gamma   90.00
#
_symmetry.space_group_name_H-M   'P 1'
#
loop_
_entity.id
_entity.type
_entity.pdbx_description
1 polymer ?
#
loop_
_entity_poly.entity_id
_entity_poly.type
_entity_poly.pdbx_seq_one_letter_code
_entity_poly.pdbx_strand_id
1 'polypeptide(L)' 'MALSDLNTNDKKVYEYLKLYDFVENPWSTKKAAKALKMKEDDIYESLSNLAEYMRNNIHIHYKDGSIRIGAN' A
#
# COMPACT_ATOMS: atom_id res chain seq x y z
N MET A 1 11.37 -5.54 -11.09
CA MET A 1 11.97 -4.32 -10.53
C MET A 1 12.52 -4.63 -9.17
N ALA A 2 13.73 -4.16 -8.87
CA ALA A 2 14.28 -4.24 -7.53
C ALA A 2 13.68 -3.14 -6.65
N LEU A 3 13.79 -3.27 -5.33
CA LEU A 3 13.35 -2.28 -4.32
C LEU A 3 13.91 -0.86 -4.59
N SER A 4 15.01 -0.80 -5.34
CA SER A 4 15.69 0.41 -5.81
C SER A 4 15.05 1.11 -7.01
N ASP A 5 14.23 0.43 -7.80
CA ASP A 5 13.44 1.02 -8.91
C ASP A 5 12.07 1.54 -8.47
N LEU A 6 11.65 1.22 -7.23
CA LEU A 6 10.40 1.74 -6.71
C LEU A 6 10.47 3.27 -6.57
N ASN A 7 9.45 3.91 -7.13
CA ASN A 7 9.32 5.35 -7.15
C ASN A 7 9.24 5.88 -5.71
N THR A 8 9.53 7.17 -5.53
CA THR A 8 9.40 7.85 -4.22
C THR A 8 8.00 7.66 -3.64
N ASN A 9 7.02 7.54 -4.53
CA ASN A 9 5.62 7.25 -4.26
C ASN A 9 5.42 5.88 -3.58
N ASP A 10 5.99 4.84 -4.16
CA ASP A 10 5.82 3.48 -3.65
C ASP A 10 6.45 3.32 -2.27
N LYS A 11 7.60 3.95 -2.03
CA LYS A 11 8.26 3.96 -0.71
C LYS A 11 7.38 4.62 0.34
N LYS A 12 6.74 5.75 0.00
CA LYS A 12 5.78 6.42 0.90
C LYS A 12 4.57 5.56 1.20
N VAL A 13 4.02 4.88 0.19
CA VAL A 13 2.89 3.95 0.37
C VAL A 13 3.30 2.78 1.26
N TYR A 14 4.48 2.21 1.04
CA TYR A 14 5.01 1.11 1.87
C TYR A 14 5.27 1.54 3.32
N GLU A 15 5.90 2.68 3.55
CA GLU A 15 6.08 3.23 4.90
C GLU A 15 4.75 3.51 5.58
N TYR A 16 3.77 4.04 4.85
CA TYR A 16 2.43 4.26 5.39
C TYR A 16 1.73 2.95 5.77
N LEU A 17 1.84 1.92 4.93
CA LEU A 17 1.37 0.56 5.21
C LEU A 17 2.04 -0.08 6.42
N LYS A 18 3.31 0.27 6.70
CA LYS A 18 4.07 -0.23 7.85
C LYS A 18 3.79 0.56 9.13
N LEU A 19 3.56 1.87 9.02
CA LEU A 19 3.25 2.76 10.14
C LEU A 19 1.82 2.58 10.64
N TYR A 20 0.88 2.30 9.74
CA TYR A 20 -0.52 2.11 10.08
C TYR A 20 -0.90 0.64 10.01
N ASP A 21 -1.51 0.15 11.09
CA ASP A 21 -1.97 -1.21 11.15
C ASP A 21 -3.29 -1.38 10.38
N PHE A 22 -3.20 -1.74 9.11
CA PHE A 22 -4.36 -2.09 8.28
C PHE A 22 -4.78 -3.56 8.44
N VAL A 23 -4.18 -4.30 9.39
CA VAL A 23 -4.69 -5.59 9.81
C VAL A 23 -5.95 -5.40 10.64
N GLU A 24 -6.03 -4.36 11.48
CA GLU A 24 -7.25 -3.99 12.21
C GLU A 24 -8.13 -3.02 11.43
N ASN A 25 -7.53 -2.03 10.74
CA ASN A 25 -8.28 -1.02 9.99
C ASN A 25 -8.43 -1.36 8.50
N PRO A 26 -9.63 -1.24 7.92
CA PRO A 26 -9.84 -1.45 6.50
C PRO A 26 -9.04 -0.42 5.67
N TRP A 27 -8.25 -0.93 4.73
CA TRP A 27 -7.53 -0.15 3.73
C TRP A 27 -8.50 0.64 2.87
N SER A 28 -8.14 1.90 2.61
CA SER A 28 -8.88 2.77 1.73
C SER A 28 -7.90 3.63 0.95
N THR A 29 -7.85 3.41 -0.36
CA THR A 29 -7.05 4.21 -1.31
C THR A 29 -7.34 5.69 -1.18
N LYS A 30 -8.62 6.07 -0.96
CA LYS A 30 -9.04 7.45 -0.67
C LYS A 30 -8.40 8.04 0.59
N LYS A 31 -8.31 7.25 1.67
CA LYS A 31 -7.68 7.71 2.91
C LYS A 31 -6.16 7.81 2.75
N ALA A 32 -5.55 6.83 2.12
CA ALA A 32 -4.12 6.85 1.82
C ALA A 32 -3.75 8.04 0.92
N ALA A 33 -4.55 8.31 -0.13
CA ALA A 33 -4.38 9.46 -1.02
C ALA A 33 -4.40 10.78 -0.27
N LYS A 34 -5.36 10.95 0.65
CA LYS A 34 -5.44 12.14 1.50
C LYS A 34 -4.28 12.23 2.50
N ALA A 35 -3.89 11.13 3.13
CA ALA A 35 -2.82 11.09 4.13
C ALA A 35 -1.45 11.40 3.49
N LEU A 36 -1.20 10.81 2.32
CA LEU A 36 0.05 10.98 1.57
C LEU A 36 0.04 12.23 0.68
N LYS A 37 -1.11 12.89 0.51
CA LYS A 37 -1.34 13.99 -0.45
C LYS A 37 -0.94 13.60 -1.87
N MET A 38 -1.37 12.41 -2.28
CA MET A 38 -1.07 11.81 -3.59
C MET A 38 -2.37 11.53 -4.35
N LYS A 39 -2.28 11.31 -5.67
CA LYS A 39 -3.45 10.88 -6.44
C LYS A 39 -3.77 9.42 -6.13
N GLU A 40 -5.05 9.07 -6.22
CA GLU A 40 -5.48 7.68 -6.05
C GLU A 40 -4.81 6.78 -7.10
N ASP A 41 -4.68 7.25 -8.34
CA ASP A 41 -4.01 6.53 -9.43
C ASP A 41 -2.56 6.16 -9.08
N ASP A 42 -1.79 7.12 -8.55
CA ASP A 42 -0.40 6.89 -8.13
C ASP A 42 -0.34 5.82 -7.04
N ILE A 43 -1.33 5.79 -6.13
CA ILE A 43 -1.40 4.79 -5.07
C ILE A 43 -1.76 3.43 -5.64
N TYR A 44 -2.69 3.32 -6.58
CA TYR A 44 -3.02 2.05 -7.21
C TYR A 44 -1.81 1.46 -7.94
N GLU A 45 -1.09 2.29 -8.70
CA GLU A 45 0.14 1.88 -9.39
C GLU A 45 1.21 1.44 -8.38
N SER A 46 1.40 2.24 -7.32
CA SER A 46 2.30 1.88 -6.21
C SER A 46 1.93 0.54 -5.59
N LEU A 47 0.64 0.32 -5.31
CA LEU A 47 0.14 -0.90 -4.70
C LEU A 47 0.31 -2.12 -5.60
N SER A 48 0.12 -1.95 -6.90
CA SER A 48 0.35 -3.00 -7.89
C SER A 48 1.83 -3.38 -7.92
N ASN A 49 2.72 -2.39 -8.02
CA ASN A 49 4.17 -2.60 -7.97
C ASN A 49 4.60 -3.28 -6.66
N LEU A 50 4.07 -2.81 -5.54
CA LEU A 50 4.31 -3.36 -4.22
C LEU A 50 3.79 -4.81 -4.11
N ALA A 51 2.60 -5.12 -4.61
CA ALA A 51 2.06 -6.48 -4.60
C ALA A 51 2.81 -7.44 -5.54
N GLU A 52 3.38 -6.92 -6.63
CA GLU A 52 4.12 -7.69 -7.63
C GLU A 52 5.58 -7.94 -7.22
N TYR A 53 6.27 -6.90 -6.77
CA TYR A 53 7.70 -6.96 -6.41
C TYR A 53 7.96 -7.22 -4.92
N MET A 54 7.05 -6.77 -4.06
CA MET A 54 7.14 -6.89 -2.59
C MET A 54 6.10 -7.87 -2.05
N ARG A 55 5.72 -8.88 -2.84
CA ARG A 55 4.74 -9.92 -2.46
C ARG A 55 5.08 -10.63 -1.14
N ASN A 56 6.37 -10.77 -0.81
CA ASN A 56 6.80 -11.36 0.46
C ASN A 56 6.71 -10.40 1.65
N ASN A 57 6.69 -9.09 1.40
CA ASN A 57 6.65 -8.08 2.45
C ASN A 57 5.24 -7.52 2.65
N ILE A 58 4.33 -7.70 1.70
CA ILE A 58 2.99 -7.09 1.72
C ILE A 58 1.94 -8.17 1.53
N HIS A 59 0.96 -8.17 2.42
CA HIS A 59 -0.11 -9.14 2.47
C HIS A 59 -1.45 -8.42 2.32
N ILE A 60 -2.09 -8.58 1.17
CA ILE A 60 -3.40 -8.00 0.86
C ILE A 60 -4.47 -9.06 1.10
N HIS A 61 -5.33 -8.84 2.08
CA HIS A 61 -6.51 -9.64 2.35
C HIS A 61 -7.78 -8.88 2.03
N TYR A 62 -8.77 -9.57 1.49
CA TYR A 62 -10.14 -9.05 1.41
C TYR A 62 -10.99 -9.77 2.46
N LYS A 63 -11.58 -9.02 3.39
CA LYS A 63 -12.45 -9.57 4.43
C LYS A 63 -13.60 -8.60 4.73
N ASP A 64 -14.82 -9.12 4.79
CA ASP A 64 -16.04 -8.39 5.16
C ASP A 64 -16.32 -7.16 4.26
N GLY A 65 -16.03 -7.26 2.96
CA GLY A 65 -16.24 -6.17 2.00
C GLY A 65 -15.16 -5.08 2.04
N SER A 66 -14.10 -5.28 2.82
CA SER A 66 -12.99 -4.34 2.96
C SER A 66 -11.65 -4.98 2.62
N ILE A 67 -10.79 -4.19 1.97
CA ILE A 67 -9.38 -4.57 1.75
C ILE A 67 -8.63 -4.34 3.06
N ARG A 68 -7.70 -5.22 3.42
CA ARG A 68 -6.76 -5.11 4.54
C ARG A 68 -5.37 -5.37 4.01
N ILE A 69 -4.40 -4.52 4.34
CA ILE A 69 -3.05 -4.60 3.75
C ILE A 69 -2.02 -4.56 4.86
N GLY A 70 -1.49 -5.72 5.24
CA GLY A 70 -0.35 -5.79 6.16
C GLY A 70 0.95 -5.59 5.40
N ALA A 71 1.85 -4.76 5.90
CA ALA A 71 3.24 -4.73 5.45
C ALA A 71 4.17 -5.12 6.61
N ASN A 72 5.03 -6.11 6.38
CA ASN A 72 6.13 -6.51 7.29
C ASN A 72 7.41 -5.72 6.96
#